data_AF-A0A699QZW5-F1
#
_entry.id   AF-A0A699QZW5-F1
#
_cell.length_a   1.000
_cell.length_b   1.000
_cell.length_c   1.000
_cell.angle_alpha   90.00
_cell.angle_beta   90.00
_cell.angle_gamma   90.00
#
_symmetry.space_group_name_H-M   'P 1'
#
loop_
_entity.id
_entity.type
_entity.pdbx_description
1 polymer ?
#
loop_
_entity_poly.entity_id
_entity_poly.type
_entity_poly.pdbx_seq_one_letter_code
_entity_poly.pdbx_strand_id
1 'polypeptide(L)'
;ADLYFQGQISESWALEDGIVKEGSFNLDQGVGVRAQSGEKTGFAYSNAITPEALTQAARAARSISRAGQNGRVQAFTTQDVAQLYAPDNPLEVMTRAEKVELLKRVDAATRALDPRIQQVTVSMAGVWERILVASTDGGLAADVRPLVRFNVSVIVEQNGRRERGGHGGGGRTDYRYFLSDDRAMGYAREALRQALVNLEAIPAPAGTLPVVLGSGWSGVLLHEAVGHGLEGDFNRKGSSAYSGRMGEMVASKLCTIVDDGTLVDRRGSLSVDDEGTPTECTTLIENG
;
A
#
# COMPACT_ATOMS: atom_id res chain seq x y z
N ALA A 1 11.86 3.09 22.66
CA ALA A 1 12.90 2.52 21.78
C ALA A 1 12.43 1.16 21.35
N ASP A 2 12.75 0.74 20.13
CA ASP A 2 12.24 -0.48 19.54
C ASP A 2 13.25 -1.13 18.61
N LEU A 3 12.99 -2.41 18.36
CA LEU A 3 13.60 -3.25 17.37
C LEU A 3 12.51 -3.66 16.38
N TYR A 4 12.71 -3.40 15.09
CA TYR A 4 11.81 -3.77 14.02
C TYR A 4 12.51 -4.75 13.08
N PHE A 5 12.05 -5.98 13.04
CA PHE A 5 12.58 -7.03 12.18
C PHE A 5 11.65 -7.21 10.98
N GLN A 6 12.24 -7.42 9.80
CA GLN A 6 11.48 -7.62 8.57
C GLN A 6 12.13 -8.71 7.73
N GLY A 7 11.30 -9.54 7.10
CA GLY A 7 11.70 -10.45 6.04
C GLY A 7 10.66 -10.47 4.93
N GLN A 8 11.04 -10.06 3.74
CA GLN A 8 10.18 -9.88 2.58
C GLN A 8 10.63 -10.73 1.40
N ILE A 9 9.66 -11.37 0.73
CA ILE A 9 9.83 -11.94 -0.60
C ILE A 9 8.89 -11.21 -1.53
N SER A 10 9.38 -10.78 -2.68
CA SER A 10 8.53 -10.16 -3.70
C SER A 10 8.86 -10.65 -5.09
N GLU A 11 7.88 -10.62 -5.98
CA GLU A 11 8.05 -10.90 -7.39
C GLU A 11 7.20 -9.96 -8.24
N SER A 12 7.66 -9.71 -9.47
CA SER A 12 6.92 -9.00 -10.51
C SER A 12 7.00 -9.78 -11.82
N TRP A 13 5.90 -9.78 -12.56
CA TRP A 13 5.80 -10.36 -13.89
C TRP A 13 5.12 -9.35 -14.79
N ALA A 14 5.71 -9.04 -15.94
CA ALA A 14 5.12 -8.16 -16.93
C ALA A 14 5.21 -8.77 -18.33
N LEU A 15 4.10 -8.69 -19.04
CA LEU A 15 3.97 -9.06 -20.43
C LEU A 15 3.65 -7.82 -21.24
N GLU A 16 4.37 -7.64 -22.34
CA GLU A 16 4.17 -6.59 -23.33
C GLU A 16 4.33 -7.21 -24.71
N ASP A 17 3.35 -6.96 -25.60
CA ASP A 17 3.37 -7.47 -26.97
C ASP A 17 3.49 -8.99 -27.07
N GLY A 18 2.73 -9.71 -26.23
CA GLY A 18 2.71 -11.17 -26.19
C GLY A 18 3.97 -11.81 -25.61
N ILE A 19 4.95 -11.00 -25.20
CA ILE A 19 6.27 -11.45 -24.73
C ILE A 19 6.43 -11.08 -23.26
N VAL A 20 6.96 -12.01 -22.48
CA VAL A 20 7.36 -11.72 -21.10
C VAL A 20 8.56 -10.76 -21.13
N LYS A 21 8.36 -9.52 -20.69
CA LYS A 21 9.40 -8.49 -20.61
C LYS A 21 10.13 -8.50 -19.28
N GLU A 22 9.40 -8.81 -18.20
CA GLU A 22 9.91 -8.76 -16.85
C GLU A 22 9.50 -10.00 -16.07
N GLY A 23 10.46 -10.58 -15.37
CA GLY A 23 10.27 -11.57 -14.32
C GLY A 23 11.30 -11.30 -13.23
N SER A 24 10.88 -10.73 -12.11
CA SER A 24 11.77 -10.43 -10.98
C SER A 24 11.41 -11.26 -9.76
N PHE A 25 12.43 -11.55 -8.95
CA PHE A 25 12.28 -12.16 -7.65
C PHE A 25 13.29 -11.51 -6.70
N ASN A 26 12.80 -10.93 -5.62
CA ASN A 26 13.61 -10.18 -4.67
C ASN A 26 13.39 -10.74 -3.28
N LEU A 27 14.49 -10.90 -2.54
CA LEU A 27 14.50 -11.21 -1.13
C LEU A 27 15.10 -10.01 -0.42
N ASP A 28 14.39 -9.48 0.57
CA ASP A 28 14.92 -8.46 1.47
C ASP A 28 14.69 -8.88 2.92
N GLN A 29 15.62 -8.52 3.79
CA GLN A 29 15.49 -8.76 5.21
C GLN A 29 16.35 -7.79 5.98
N GLY A 30 15.99 -7.54 7.23
CA GLY A 30 16.79 -6.69 8.08
C GLY A 30 16.21 -6.43 9.45
N VAL A 31 16.93 -5.61 10.19
CA VAL A 31 16.50 -5.07 11.46
C VAL A 31 16.76 -3.57 11.51
N GLY A 32 15.74 -2.81 11.90
CA GLY A 32 15.81 -1.41 12.27
C GLY A 32 15.80 -1.24 13.78
N VAL A 33 16.55 -0.28 14.30
CA VAL A 33 16.59 0.03 15.73
C VAL A 33 16.37 1.53 15.92
N ARG A 34 15.33 1.90 16.68
CA ARG A 34 15.04 3.29 17.04
C ARG A 34 15.30 3.55 18.52
N ALA A 35 16.00 4.64 18.81
CA ALA A 35 16.14 5.22 20.15
C ALA A 35 15.52 6.61 20.17
N GLN A 36 14.59 6.86 21.09
CA GLN A 36 13.82 8.10 21.15
C GLN A 36 14.00 8.79 22.51
N SER A 37 14.13 10.12 22.50
CA SER A 37 14.19 10.97 23.70
C SER A 37 13.53 12.32 23.41
N GLY A 38 12.32 12.52 23.94
CA GLY A 38 11.49 13.66 23.57
C GLY A 38 11.25 13.68 22.06
N GLU A 39 11.58 14.79 21.41
CA GLU A 39 11.43 14.97 19.96
C GLU A 39 12.56 14.34 19.12
N LYS A 40 13.61 13.81 19.75
CA LYS A 40 14.79 13.30 19.05
C LYS A 40 14.66 11.81 18.79
N THR A 41 14.96 11.41 17.55
CA THR A 41 15.04 10.00 17.15
C THR A 41 16.43 9.72 16.59
N GLY A 42 17.09 8.71 17.16
CA GLY A 42 18.27 8.07 16.58
C GLY A 42 17.83 6.77 15.94
N PHE A 43 18.26 6.54 14.71
CA PHE A 43 17.89 5.37 13.92
C PHE A 43 19.12 4.79 13.24
N ALA A 44 19.22 3.46 13.26
CA ALA A 44 20.19 2.70 12.48
C ALA A 44 19.56 1.36 12.12
N TYR A 45 20.02 0.76 11.02
CA TYR A 45 19.48 -0.50 10.52
C TYR A 45 20.58 -1.36 9.91
N SER A 46 20.26 -2.63 9.68
CA SER A 46 21.09 -3.59 8.96
C SER A 46 20.23 -4.48 8.08
N ASN A 47 20.79 -4.94 6.95
CA ASN A 47 20.20 -5.96 6.09
C ASN A 47 20.50 -7.40 6.57
N ALA A 48 21.06 -7.54 7.78
CA ALA A 48 21.32 -8.83 8.41
C ALA A 48 20.62 -8.91 9.77
N ILE A 49 19.95 -10.04 10.02
CA ILE A 49 19.33 -10.34 11.31
C ILE A 49 20.29 -11.25 12.09
N THR A 50 21.30 -10.63 12.71
CA THR A 50 22.25 -11.33 13.60
C THR A 50 22.46 -10.55 14.90
N PRO A 51 22.90 -11.21 16.00
CA PRO A 51 23.21 -10.52 17.26
C PRO A 51 24.21 -9.36 17.10
N GLU A 52 25.20 -9.52 16.21
CA GLU A 52 26.22 -8.51 15.92
C GLU A 52 25.61 -7.29 15.24
N ALA A 53 24.81 -7.52 14.19
CA ALA A 53 24.12 -6.47 13.45
C ALA A 53 23.17 -5.67 14.35
N LEU A 54 22.39 -6.38 15.17
CA LEU A 54 21.49 -5.79 16.16
C LEU A 54 22.26 -4.92 17.17
N THR A 55 23.37 -5.43 17.69
CA THR A 55 24.20 -4.72 18.66
C THR A 55 24.82 -3.45 18.04
N GLN A 56 25.27 -3.53 16.78
CA GLN A 56 25.83 -2.38 16.07
C GLN A 56 24.77 -1.31 15.80
N ALA A 57 23.59 -1.70 15.28
CA ALA A 57 22.48 -0.79 15.05
C ALA A 57 22.01 -0.13 16.35
N ALA A 58 21.88 -0.89 17.44
CA ALA A 58 21.50 -0.35 18.74
C ALA A 58 22.52 0.66 19.30
N ARG A 59 23.83 0.38 19.15
CA ARG A 59 24.89 1.33 19.55
C ARG A 59 24.83 2.62 18.74
N ALA A 60 24.63 2.52 17.43
CA ALA A 60 24.53 3.67 16.54
C ALA A 60 23.27 4.50 16.84
N ALA A 61 22.09 3.87 16.94
CA ALA A 61 20.83 4.54 17.24
C ALA A 61 20.87 5.25 18.61
N ARG A 62 21.49 4.63 19.63
CA ARG A 62 21.62 5.21 20.97
C ARG A 62 22.42 6.52 21.01
N SER A 63 23.31 6.76 20.04
CA SER A 63 24.21 7.94 20.03
C SER A 63 23.50 9.29 20.08
N ILE A 64 22.19 9.34 19.77
CA ILE A 64 21.34 10.53 19.91
C ILE A 64 21.12 10.97 21.36
N SER A 65 21.33 10.06 22.32
CA SER A 65 21.12 10.28 23.76
C SER A 65 22.46 10.41 24.50
N ARG A 66 22.52 11.27 25.53
CA ARG A 66 23.74 11.43 26.35
C ARG A 66 24.06 10.10 27.03
N ALA A 67 25.32 9.67 26.95
CA ALA A 67 25.81 8.47 27.63
C ALA A 67 25.54 8.53 29.14
N GLY A 68 25.20 7.39 29.75
CA GLY A 68 25.15 7.23 31.21
C GLY A 68 23.78 7.20 31.88
N GLN A 69 22.66 7.13 31.14
CA GLN A 69 21.36 6.90 31.76
C GLN A 69 21.12 5.41 32.03
N ASN A 70 20.80 5.07 33.28
CA ASN A 70 20.17 3.80 33.64
C ASN A 70 18.69 3.86 33.23
N GLY A 71 18.22 2.87 32.48
CA GLY A 71 16.83 2.75 32.06
C GLY A 71 16.18 1.51 32.68
N ARG A 72 14.89 1.62 33.02
CA ARG A 72 14.03 0.46 33.28
C ARG A 72 13.26 0.19 32.00
N VAL A 73 13.21 -1.08 31.59
CA VAL A 73 12.35 -1.55 30.50
C VAL A 73 11.25 -2.41 31.09
N GLN A 74 10.13 -2.51 30.38
CA GLN A 74 9.07 -3.45 30.73
C GLN A 74 9.37 -4.82 30.10
N ALA A 75 8.87 -5.88 30.74
CA ALA A 75 8.94 -7.21 30.15
C ALA A 75 8.01 -7.28 28.92
N PHE A 76 8.40 -8.07 27.91
CA PHE A 76 7.61 -8.20 26.71
C PHE A 76 6.26 -8.87 26.98
N THR A 77 5.21 -8.30 26.42
CA THR A 77 3.85 -8.81 26.45
C THR A 77 3.28 -8.76 25.04
N THR A 78 2.75 -9.90 24.60
CA THR A 78 2.04 -10.01 23.33
C THR A 78 0.58 -9.55 23.50
N GLN A 79 0.04 -8.90 22.48
CA GLN A 79 -1.39 -8.61 22.39
C GLN A 79 -2.10 -9.64 21.50
N ASP A 80 -3.35 -9.94 21.81
CA ASP A 80 -4.21 -10.74 20.92
C ASP A 80 -4.76 -9.82 19.83
N VAL A 81 -4.45 -10.11 18.57
CA VAL A 81 -4.76 -9.25 17.43
C VAL A 81 -5.57 -10.01 16.40
N ALA A 82 -6.69 -9.43 16.01
CA ALA A 82 -7.51 -9.93 14.92
C ALA A 82 -6.70 -9.95 13.62
N GLN A 83 -6.53 -11.14 13.04
CA GLN A 83 -5.85 -11.29 11.75
C GLN A 83 -6.79 -10.85 10.63
N LEU A 84 -6.38 -9.86 9.84
CA LEU A 84 -7.22 -9.26 8.79
C LEU A 84 -7.07 -9.95 7.42
N TYR A 85 -6.16 -10.91 7.30
CA TYR A 85 -5.83 -11.62 6.07
C TYR A 85 -5.12 -12.95 6.38
N ALA A 86 -5.12 -13.87 5.42
CA ALA A 86 -4.44 -15.16 5.55
C ALA A 86 -2.90 -14.99 5.55
N PRO A 87 -2.15 -15.72 6.39
CA PRO A 87 -0.70 -15.57 6.49
C PRO A 87 0.07 -16.34 5.39
N ASP A 88 -0.61 -17.15 4.58
CA ASP A 88 0.00 -17.99 3.56
C ASP A 88 0.80 -17.18 2.53
N ASN A 89 1.87 -17.77 1.99
CA ASN A 89 2.70 -17.12 0.97
C ASN A 89 1.90 -17.00 -0.35
N PRO A 90 1.47 -15.78 -0.77
CA PRO A 90 0.67 -15.60 -1.97
C PRO A 90 1.44 -15.92 -3.25
N LEU A 91 2.77 -16.04 -3.17
CA LEU A 91 3.62 -16.29 -4.33
C LEU A 91 3.67 -17.76 -4.73
N GLU A 92 3.31 -18.67 -3.83
CA GLU A 92 3.43 -20.12 -4.03
C GLU A 92 2.13 -20.78 -4.48
N VAL A 93 1.00 -20.07 -4.42
CA VAL A 93 -0.32 -20.61 -4.83
C VAL A 93 -0.45 -20.87 -6.33
N MET A 94 0.48 -20.34 -7.14
CA MET A 94 0.57 -20.55 -8.59
C MET A 94 2.02 -20.76 -8.99
N THR A 95 2.26 -21.70 -9.89
CA THR A 95 3.56 -21.88 -10.54
C THR A 95 3.89 -20.70 -11.45
N ARG A 96 5.18 -20.49 -11.74
CA ARG A 96 5.64 -19.45 -12.68
C ARG A 96 5.00 -19.60 -14.07
N ALA A 97 4.85 -20.84 -14.54
CA ALA A 97 4.20 -21.13 -15.80
C ALA A 97 2.73 -20.71 -15.80
N GLU A 98 1.98 -21.03 -14.74
CA GLU A 98 0.57 -20.62 -14.62
C GLU A 98 0.41 -19.10 -14.54
N LYS A 99 1.33 -18.38 -13.88
CA LYS A 99 1.35 -16.92 -13.84
C LYS A 99 1.54 -16.33 -15.24
N VAL A 100 2.54 -16.82 -15.99
CA VAL A 100 2.80 -16.38 -17.37
C VAL A 100 1.62 -16.70 -18.28
N GLU A 101 1.03 -17.89 -18.18
CA GLU A 101 -0.14 -18.27 -18.97
C GLU A 101 -1.39 -17.45 -18.62
N LEU A 102 -1.56 -17.03 -17.36
CA LEU A 102 -2.59 -16.05 -17.00
C LEU A 102 -2.37 -14.71 -17.72
N LEU A 103 -1.15 -14.16 -17.68
CA LEU A 103 -0.83 -12.90 -18.36
C LEU A 103 -1.06 -12.99 -19.87
N LYS A 104 -0.62 -14.08 -20.51
CA LYS A 104 -0.83 -14.32 -21.95
C LYS A 104 -2.31 -14.42 -22.32
N ARG A 105 -3.10 -15.15 -21.53
CA ARG A 105 -4.56 -15.26 -21.76
C ARG A 105 -5.23 -13.91 -21.69
N VAL A 106 -4.89 -13.10 -20.69
CA VAL A 106 -5.45 -11.75 -20.55
C VAL A 106 -5.00 -10.83 -21.68
N ASP A 107 -3.72 -10.85 -22.08
CA ASP A 107 -3.23 -10.08 -23.23
C ASP A 107 -3.98 -10.42 -24.52
N ALA A 108 -4.04 -11.71 -24.87
CA ALA A 108 -4.72 -12.16 -26.09
C ALA A 108 -6.21 -11.81 -26.09
N ALA A 109 -6.89 -12.04 -24.96
CA ALA A 109 -8.31 -11.70 -24.82
C ALA A 109 -8.54 -10.19 -24.86
N THR A 110 -7.63 -9.38 -24.30
CA THR A 110 -7.72 -7.91 -24.32
C THR A 110 -7.58 -7.38 -25.74
N ARG A 111 -6.60 -7.88 -26.51
CA ARG A 111 -6.40 -7.49 -27.92
C ARG A 111 -7.61 -7.81 -28.80
N ALA A 112 -8.35 -8.86 -28.47
CA ALA A 112 -9.57 -9.24 -29.18
C ALA A 112 -10.78 -8.34 -28.87
N LEU A 113 -10.71 -7.46 -27.86
CA LEU A 113 -11.84 -6.60 -27.48
C LEU A 113 -12.12 -5.47 -28.49
N ASP A 114 -11.08 -4.91 -29.10
CA ASP A 114 -11.22 -3.79 -30.04
C ASP A 114 -10.03 -3.72 -31.02
N PRO A 115 -10.28 -3.62 -32.34
CA PRO A 115 -9.22 -3.60 -33.35
C PRO A 115 -8.32 -2.36 -33.28
N ARG A 116 -8.73 -1.30 -32.56
CA ARG A 116 -7.92 -0.08 -32.37
C ARG A 116 -6.78 -0.29 -31.38
N ILE A 117 -6.79 -1.37 -30.59
CA ILE A 117 -5.73 -1.68 -29.63
C ILE A 117 -4.43 -1.97 -30.37
N GLN A 118 -3.41 -1.15 -30.12
CA GLN A 118 -2.07 -1.31 -30.69
C GLN A 118 -1.13 -2.03 -29.72
N GLN A 119 -1.25 -1.73 -28.44
CA GLN A 119 -0.39 -2.29 -27.39
C GLN A 119 -1.21 -2.67 -26.17
N VAL A 120 -0.81 -3.78 -25.55
CA VAL A 120 -1.33 -4.25 -24.28
C VAL A 120 -0.15 -4.59 -23.40
N THR A 121 -0.19 -4.08 -22.17
CA THR A 121 0.72 -4.43 -21.09
C THR A 121 -0.11 -5.03 -19.96
N VAL A 122 0.24 -6.25 -19.56
CA VAL A 122 -0.39 -6.95 -18.43
C VAL A 122 0.69 -7.24 -17.40
N SER A 123 0.46 -6.83 -16.15
CA SER A 123 1.42 -7.10 -15.08
C SER A 123 0.75 -7.62 -13.82
N MET A 124 1.50 -8.44 -13.09
CA MET A 124 1.15 -8.86 -11.74
C MET A 124 2.37 -8.74 -10.84
N ALA A 125 2.12 -8.39 -9.59
CA ALA A 125 3.15 -8.31 -8.56
C ALA A 125 2.60 -8.84 -7.25
N GLY A 126 3.49 -9.43 -6.45
CA GLY A 126 3.15 -10.01 -5.17
C GLY A 126 4.26 -9.74 -4.16
N VAL A 127 3.85 -9.56 -2.92
CA VAL A 127 4.73 -9.41 -1.76
C VAL A 127 4.22 -10.35 -0.66
N TRP A 128 5.16 -11.02 -0.01
CA TRP A 128 4.96 -11.72 1.25
C TRP A 128 5.95 -11.18 2.27
N GLU A 129 5.44 -10.41 3.21
CA GLU A 129 6.22 -9.71 4.21
C GLU A 129 5.93 -10.28 5.59
N ARG A 130 6.96 -10.46 6.41
CA ARG A 130 6.82 -10.83 7.83
C ARG A 130 7.53 -9.78 8.65
N ILE A 131 6.87 -9.32 9.71
CA ILE A 131 7.43 -8.34 10.62
C ILE A 131 7.38 -8.83 12.07
N LEU A 132 8.31 -8.34 12.88
CA LEU A 132 8.28 -8.49 14.33
C LEU A 132 8.78 -7.17 14.93
N VAL A 133 8.02 -6.59 15.86
CA VAL A 133 8.40 -5.39 16.59
C VAL A 133 8.47 -5.69 18.08
N ALA A 134 9.54 -5.22 18.72
CA ALA A 134 9.75 -5.35 20.15
C ALA A 134 10.21 -4.01 20.74
N SER A 135 9.50 -3.50 21.74
CA SER A 135 9.67 -2.15 22.28
C SER A 135 9.95 -2.14 23.78
N THR A 136 10.65 -1.09 24.25
CA THR A 136 11.07 -0.94 25.65
C THR A 136 9.92 -0.73 26.65
N ASP A 137 8.74 -0.37 26.16
CA ASP A 137 7.50 -0.26 26.93
C ASP A 137 6.78 -1.61 27.09
N GLY A 138 7.37 -2.70 26.59
CA GLY A 138 6.85 -4.07 26.75
C GLY A 138 6.08 -4.56 25.54
N GLY A 139 5.86 -3.73 24.51
CA GLY A 139 5.22 -4.17 23.28
C GLY A 139 6.01 -5.28 22.58
N LEU A 140 5.31 -6.34 22.16
CA LEU A 140 5.82 -7.38 21.28
C LEU A 140 4.69 -7.81 20.33
N ALA A 141 4.86 -7.53 19.04
CA ALA A 141 3.86 -7.83 18.03
C ALA A 141 4.50 -8.35 16.74
N ALA A 142 3.74 -9.15 15.98
CA ALA A 142 4.16 -9.69 14.70
C ALA A 142 2.99 -9.67 13.71
N ASP A 143 3.31 -9.64 12.42
CA ASP A 143 2.33 -9.66 11.34
C ASP A 143 2.88 -10.42 10.13
N VAL A 144 2.00 -11.06 9.37
CA VAL A 144 2.34 -11.79 8.14
C VAL A 144 1.45 -11.29 7.00
N ARG A 145 2.06 -10.47 6.15
CA ARG A 145 1.41 -9.52 5.26
C ARG A 145 1.50 -9.99 3.81
N PRO A 146 0.49 -10.70 3.26
CA PRO A 146 0.38 -10.90 1.82
C PRO A 146 -0.07 -9.60 1.15
N LEU A 147 0.36 -9.37 -0.08
CA LEU A 147 -0.19 -8.31 -0.92
C LEU A 147 0.01 -8.67 -2.38
N VAL A 148 -1.07 -8.74 -3.15
CA VAL A 148 -1.02 -8.98 -4.59
C VAL A 148 -1.67 -7.85 -5.36
N ARG A 149 -1.20 -7.60 -6.58
CA ARG A 149 -1.75 -6.61 -7.50
C ARG A 149 -1.69 -7.12 -8.93
N PHE A 150 -2.70 -6.78 -9.71
CA PHE A 150 -2.78 -7.04 -11.15
C PHE A 150 -3.17 -5.75 -11.88
N ASN A 151 -2.51 -5.44 -12.98
CA ASN A 151 -2.79 -4.25 -13.78
C ASN A 151 -2.86 -4.60 -15.27
N VAL A 152 -3.73 -3.90 -15.97
CA VAL A 152 -3.82 -3.90 -17.43
C VAL A 152 -3.71 -2.47 -17.92
N SER A 153 -2.86 -2.23 -18.90
CA SER A 153 -2.74 -0.97 -19.63
C SER A 153 -2.89 -1.26 -21.11
N VAL A 154 -3.63 -0.41 -21.81
CA VAL A 154 -3.81 -0.50 -23.26
C VAL A 154 -3.51 0.82 -23.93
N ILE A 155 -2.99 0.76 -25.15
CA ILE A 155 -2.88 1.91 -26.05
C ILE A 155 -3.75 1.64 -27.26
N VAL A 156 -4.65 2.57 -27.56
CA VAL A 156 -5.53 2.54 -28.74
C VAL A 156 -5.10 3.61 -29.74
N GLU A 157 -5.35 3.36 -31.02
CA GLU A 157 -5.11 4.32 -32.10
C GLU A 157 -6.32 4.40 -33.04
N GLN A 158 -6.69 5.63 -33.41
CA GLN A 158 -7.70 5.87 -34.43
C GLN A 158 -7.37 7.16 -35.17
N ASN A 159 -7.31 7.08 -36.51
CA ASN A 159 -7.03 8.22 -37.39
C ASN A 159 -5.73 8.97 -37.03
N GLY A 160 -4.69 8.25 -36.61
CA GLY A 160 -3.41 8.82 -36.20
C GLY A 160 -3.36 9.39 -34.77
N ARG A 161 -4.49 9.45 -34.06
CA ARG A 161 -4.52 9.82 -32.62
C ARG A 161 -4.33 8.58 -31.77
N ARG A 162 -3.42 8.64 -30.79
CA ARG A 162 -3.17 7.58 -29.82
C ARG A 162 -3.55 8.03 -28.42
N GLU A 163 -4.20 7.14 -27.66
CA GLU A 163 -4.52 7.36 -26.26
C GLU A 163 -4.33 6.09 -25.44
N ARG A 164 -4.19 6.28 -24.12
CA ARG A 164 -3.94 5.21 -23.15
C ARG A 164 -5.08 5.13 -22.14
N GLY A 165 -5.36 3.92 -21.69
CA GLY A 165 -6.18 3.66 -20.51
C GLY A 165 -5.57 2.55 -19.67
N GLY A 166 -5.80 2.58 -18.36
CA GLY A 166 -5.22 1.62 -17.44
C GLY A 166 -6.12 1.38 -16.25
N HIS A 167 -6.25 0.12 -15.86
CA HIS A 167 -7.00 -0.27 -14.68
C HIS A 167 -6.33 -1.46 -14.01
N GLY A 168 -6.53 -1.57 -12.71
CA GLY A 168 -5.96 -2.64 -11.92
C GLY A 168 -6.46 -2.60 -10.49
N GLY A 169 -6.02 -3.57 -9.73
CA GLY A 169 -6.42 -3.70 -8.34
C GLY A 169 -5.74 -4.87 -7.67
N GLY A 170 -6.11 -5.09 -6.41
CA GLY A 170 -5.51 -6.09 -5.57
C GLY A 170 -5.89 -5.87 -4.11
N GLY A 171 -5.24 -6.61 -3.24
CA GLY A 171 -5.54 -6.63 -1.82
C GLY A 171 -4.57 -7.52 -1.08
N ARG A 172 -4.77 -7.63 0.22
CA ARG A 172 -4.00 -8.52 1.09
C ARG A 172 -4.56 -9.92 1.01
N THR A 173 -4.22 -10.59 -0.08
CA THR A 173 -4.71 -11.91 -0.46
C THR A 173 -3.69 -12.57 -1.40
N ASP A 174 -4.05 -13.64 -2.10
CA ASP A 174 -3.19 -14.35 -3.04
C ASP A 174 -3.64 -14.23 -4.50
N TYR A 175 -2.84 -14.75 -5.44
CA TYR A 175 -3.09 -14.60 -6.87
C TYR A 175 -4.38 -15.25 -7.38
N ARG A 176 -4.98 -16.20 -6.64
CA ARG A 176 -6.28 -16.79 -7.00
C ARG A 176 -7.39 -15.74 -6.99
N TYR A 177 -7.19 -14.62 -6.28
CA TYR A 177 -8.04 -13.45 -6.35
C TYR A 177 -8.23 -12.95 -7.79
N PHE A 178 -7.27 -13.10 -8.71
CA PHE A 178 -7.45 -12.64 -10.09
C PHE A 178 -8.15 -13.67 -10.99
N LEU A 179 -8.35 -14.89 -10.50
CA LEU A 179 -8.99 -16.00 -11.23
C LEU A 179 -10.51 -16.07 -11.00
N SER A 180 -11.04 -15.44 -9.96
CA SER A 180 -12.47 -15.41 -9.67
C SER A 180 -13.19 -14.23 -10.31
N ASP A 181 -14.50 -14.38 -10.51
CA ASP A 181 -15.45 -13.32 -10.91
C ASP A 181 -15.06 -12.55 -12.18
N ASP A 182 -14.34 -13.19 -13.10
CA ASP A 182 -13.81 -12.56 -14.32
C ASP A 182 -12.96 -11.30 -14.03
N ARG A 183 -12.37 -11.21 -12.83
CA ARG A 183 -11.81 -9.97 -12.26
C ARG A 183 -10.68 -9.39 -13.13
N ALA A 184 -9.75 -10.23 -13.58
CA ALA A 184 -8.65 -9.79 -14.45
C ALA A 184 -9.15 -9.21 -15.78
N MET A 185 -10.14 -9.84 -16.41
CA MET A 185 -10.75 -9.32 -17.64
C MET A 185 -11.65 -8.11 -17.38
N GLY A 186 -12.25 -8.00 -16.20
CA GLY A 186 -12.92 -6.78 -15.74
C GLY A 186 -11.98 -5.58 -15.78
N TYR A 187 -10.74 -5.74 -15.29
CA TYR A 187 -9.71 -4.70 -15.40
C TYR A 187 -9.34 -4.40 -16.85
N ALA A 188 -9.20 -5.41 -17.70
CA ALA A 188 -8.90 -5.19 -19.13
C ALA A 188 -9.98 -4.37 -19.84
N ARG A 189 -11.26 -4.71 -19.61
CA ARG A 189 -12.38 -3.97 -20.20
C ARG A 189 -12.45 -2.53 -19.70
N GLU A 190 -12.20 -2.29 -18.42
CA GLU A 190 -12.18 -0.93 -17.88
C GLU A 190 -10.99 -0.12 -18.39
N ALA A 191 -9.80 -0.74 -18.52
CA ALA A 191 -8.64 -0.10 -19.14
C ALA A 191 -8.94 0.33 -20.59
N LEU A 192 -9.57 -0.54 -21.38
CA LEU A 192 -10.03 -0.20 -22.72
C LEU A 192 -11.07 0.91 -22.72
N ARG A 193 -12.10 0.83 -21.86
CA ARG A 193 -13.13 1.87 -21.76
C ARG A 193 -12.52 3.24 -21.48
N GLN A 194 -11.56 3.34 -20.56
CA GLN A 194 -10.85 4.58 -20.28
C GLN A 194 -10.05 5.08 -21.48
N ALA A 195 -9.34 4.20 -22.19
CA ALA A 195 -8.58 4.56 -23.37
C ALA A 195 -9.48 5.15 -24.48
N LEU A 196 -10.65 4.56 -24.69
CA LEU A 196 -11.64 5.02 -25.67
C LEU A 196 -12.26 6.36 -25.27
N VAL A 197 -12.59 6.56 -23.99
CA VAL A 197 -13.06 7.86 -23.49
C VAL A 197 -11.99 8.94 -23.72
N ASN A 198 -10.72 8.65 -23.45
CA ASN A 198 -9.62 9.59 -23.67
C ASN A 198 -9.46 9.91 -25.17
N LEU A 199 -9.68 8.93 -26.05
CA LEU A 199 -9.57 9.10 -27.51
C LEU A 199 -10.60 10.10 -28.07
N GLU A 200 -11.77 10.18 -27.45
CA GLU A 200 -12.86 11.08 -27.82
C GLU A 200 -12.85 12.39 -27.01
N ALA A 201 -12.00 12.50 -25.98
CA ALA A 201 -11.96 13.65 -25.10
C ALA A 201 -11.60 14.95 -25.85
N ILE A 202 -12.31 16.01 -25.48
CA ILE A 202 -12.11 17.39 -25.92
C ILE A 202 -11.46 18.22 -24.81
N PRO A 203 -10.97 19.45 -25.08
CA PRO A 203 -10.47 20.33 -24.03
C PRO A 203 -11.50 20.54 -22.91
N ALA A 204 -11.08 20.35 -21.66
CA ALA A 204 -11.91 20.61 -20.50
C ALA A 204 -12.13 22.12 -20.29
N PRO A 205 -13.28 22.55 -19.75
CA PRO A 205 -13.52 23.96 -19.40
C PRO A 205 -12.61 24.41 -18.26
N ALA A 206 -12.31 25.72 -18.22
CA ALA A 206 -11.46 26.33 -17.19
C ALA A 206 -12.27 27.27 -16.28
N GLY A 207 -11.92 27.28 -14.99
CA GLY A 207 -12.52 28.16 -13.98
C GLY A 207 -13.10 27.41 -12.78
N THR A 208 -13.70 28.15 -11.85
CA THR A 208 -14.41 27.59 -10.71
C THR A 208 -15.76 27.06 -11.16
N LEU A 209 -15.96 25.74 -11.04
CA LEU A 209 -17.15 25.05 -11.49
C LEU A 209 -17.59 24.04 -10.42
N PRO A 210 -18.88 23.72 -10.32
CA PRO A 210 -19.33 22.57 -9.56
C PRO A 210 -18.75 21.27 -10.15
N VAL A 211 -18.27 20.37 -9.30
CA VAL A 211 -17.70 19.07 -9.69
C VAL A 211 -18.42 17.96 -8.93
N VAL A 212 -18.88 16.95 -9.66
CA VAL A 212 -19.43 15.72 -9.08
C VAL A 212 -18.36 14.64 -9.18
N LEU A 213 -17.96 14.09 -8.03
CA LEU A 213 -16.97 13.02 -7.95
C LEU A 213 -17.69 11.66 -7.84
N GLY A 214 -17.36 10.74 -8.74
CA GLY A 214 -17.87 9.36 -8.67
C GLY A 214 -17.25 8.60 -7.49
N SER A 215 -17.93 7.60 -6.93
CA SER A 215 -17.42 6.85 -5.77
C SER A 215 -16.09 6.11 -6.01
N GLY A 216 -15.38 5.76 -4.95
CA GLY A 216 -14.17 4.92 -5.01
C GLY A 216 -12.90 5.76 -5.07
N TRP A 217 -12.09 5.61 -6.12
CA TRP A 217 -10.75 6.21 -6.19
C TRP A 217 -10.74 7.75 -6.21
N SER A 218 -11.86 8.40 -6.55
CA SER A 218 -11.96 9.87 -6.40
C SER A 218 -11.82 10.34 -4.96
N GLY A 219 -11.93 9.41 -3.99
CA GLY A 219 -11.63 9.62 -2.57
C GLY A 219 -10.20 10.08 -2.30
N VAL A 220 -9.31 10.11 -3.30
CA VAL A 220 -8.05 10.89 -3.27
C VAL A 220 -8.30 12.33 -2.80
N LEU A 221 -9.46 12.92 -3.12
CA LEU A 221 -9.84 14.23 -2.55
C LEU A 221 -9.72 14.23 -1.02
N LEU A 222 -10.22 13.19 -0.34
CA LEU A 222 -10.18 13.10 1.12
C LEU A 222 -8.74 12.90 1.61
N HIS A 223 -7.96 12.06 0.92
CA HIS A 223 -6.55 11.81 1.25
C HIS A 223 -5.73 13.11 1.27
N GLU A 224 -5.88 13.93 0.22
CA GLU A 224 -5.11 15.17 0.08
C GLU A 224 -5.70 16.32 0.90
N ALA A 225 -7.03 16.49 0.90
CA ALA A 225 -7.66 17.67 1.48
C ALA A 225 -7.71 17.62 3.01
N VAL A 226 -7.84 16.43 3.60
CA VAL A 226 -7.92 16.26 5.05
C VAL A 226 -6.93 15.22 5.58
N GLY A 227 -6.69 14.12 4.85
CA GLY A 227 -5.91 12.96 5.33
C GLY A 227 -4.54 13.35 5.86
N HIS A 228 -3.66 13.83 4.98
CA HIS A 228 -2.33 14.31 5.40
C HIS A 228 -2.40 15.46 6.41
N GLY A 229 -3.39 16.34 6.28
CA GLY A 229 -3.58 17.47 7.21
C GLY A 229 -3.90 17.02 8.65
N LEU A 230 -4.43 15.82 8.84
CA LEU A 230 -4.82 15.27 10.14
C LEU A 230 -3.76 14.31 10.72
N GLU A 231 -2.67 14.06 10.00
CA GLU A 231 -1.53 13.29 10.54
C GLU A 231 -0.94 13.99 11.78
N GLY A 232 -0.70 13.19 12.83
CA GLY A 232 -0.43 13.71 14.17
C GLY A 232 0.90 14.47 14.29
N ASP A 233 1.88 14.22 13.43
CA ASP A 233 3.19 14.86 13.51
C ASP A 233 3.15 16.32 13.04
N PHE A 234 2.40 16.65 11.98
CA PHE A 234 2.15 18.04 11.56
C PHE A 234 1.34 18.79 12.62
N ASN A 235 0.33 18.13 13.18
CA ASN A 235 -0.54 18.72 14.19
C ASN A 235 0.23 19.06 15.47
N ARG A 236 1.05 18.12 15.96
CA ARG A 236 1.94 18.32 17.11
C ARG A 236 2.94 19.45 16.89
N LYS A 237 3.48 19.60 15.68
CA LYS A 237 4.42 20.67 15.32
C LYS A 237 3.74 22.03 15.08
N GLY A 238 2.41 22.09 15.02
CA GLY A 238 1.67 23.31 14.71
C GLY A 238 1.75 23.73 13.23
N SER A 239 2.19 22.85 12.33
CA SER A 239 2.40 23.16 10.91
C SER A 239 1.21 22.78 10.01
N SER A 240 0.21 22.10 10.56
CA SER A 240 -1.01 21.75 9.83
C SER A 240 -2.01 22.90 9.86
N ALA A 241 -2.80 23.04 8.80
CA ALA A 241 -3.99 23.89 8.80
C ALA A 241 -5.06 23.43 9.83
N TYR A 242 -4.95 22.19 10.33
CA TYR A 242 -5.85 21.60 11.33
C TYR A 242 -5.32 21.69 12.77
N SER A 243 -4.10 22.21 12.97
CA SER A 243 -3.51 22.33 14.30
C SER A 243 -4.39 23.15 15.24
N GLY A 244 -4.81 22.54 16.36
CA GLY A 244 -5.64 23.19 17.38
C GLY A 244 -7.12 23.34 17.03
N ARG A 245 -7.60 22.70 15.94
CA ARG A 245 -8.99 22.84 15.44
C ARG A 245 -9.93 21.72 15.87
N MET A 246 -9.58 20.96 16.90
CA MET A 246 -10.44 19.90 17.44
C MET A 246 -11.77 20.50 17.94
N GLY A 247 -12.89 19.93 17.48
CA GLY A 247 -14.24 20.39 17.82
C GLY A 247 -14.77 21.55 16.96
N GLU A 248 -14.00 22.03 15.98
CA GLU A 248 -14.47 23.02 15.00
C GLU A 248 -15.09 22.35 13.77
N MET A 249 -15.99 23.08 13.09
CA MET A 249 -16.48 22.70 11.78
C MET A 249 -15.36 22.84 10.74
N VAL A 250 -14.92 21.73 10.16
CA VAL A 250 -13.83 21.71 9.17
C VAL A 250 -14.28 21.19 7.80
N ALA A 251 -15.44 20.56 7.72
CA ALA A 251 -16.13 20.18 6.50
C ALA A 251 -17.63 20.55 6.57
N SER A 252 -18.37 20.21 5.50
CA SER A 252 -19.83 20.32 5.52
C SER A 252 -20.43 19.34 6.53
N LYS A 253 -21.58 19.68 7.12
CA LYS A 253 -22.32 18.80 8.05
C LYS A 253 -22.73 17.45 7.45
N LEU A 254 -22.63 17.31 6.13
CA LEU A 254 -22.90 16.08 5.40
C LEU A 254 -21.71 15.09 5.41
N CYS A 255 -20.56 15.51 5.94
CA CYS A 255 -19.32 14.74 5.86
C CYS A 255 -18.99 14.07 7.20
N THR A 256 -18.84 12.74 7.16
CA THR A 256 -18.15 11.95 8.18
C THR A 256 -17.01 11.21 7.49
N ILE A 257 -15.80 11.35 8.02
CA ILE A 257 -14.57 10.83 7.43
C ILE A 257 -13.85 9.99 8.48
N VAL A 258 -13.51 8.77 8.09
CA VAL A 258 -12.80 7.79 8.92
C VAL A 258 -11.51 7.36 8.22
N ASP A 259 -10.48 7.08 9.01
CA ASP A 259 -9.36 6.23 8.61
C ASP A 259 -9.59 4.85 9.21
N ASP A 260 -9.69 3.82 8.36
CA ASP A 260 -10.13 2.49 8.79
C ASP A 260 -9.11 1.41 8.38
N GLY A 261 -8.24 1.08 9.33
CA GLY A 261 -7.26 0.02 9.16
C GLY A 261 -7.83 -1.40 9.32
N THR A 262 -9.09 -1.56 9.73
CA THR A 262 -9.67 -2.85 10.17
C THR A 262 -10.36 -3.66 9.06
N LEU A 263 -10.37 -3.14 7.84
CA LEU A 263 -11.08 -3.76 6.72
C LEU A 263 -10.37 -5.04 6.21
N VAL A 264 -11.04 -6.18 6.34
CA VAL A 264 -10.55 -7.50 5.89
C VAL A 264 -10.08 -7.48 4.43
N ASP A 265 -8.93 -8.09 4.18
CA ASP A 265 -8.27 -8.25 2.87
C ASP A 265 -7.95 -6.95 2.09
N ARG A 266 -8.18 -5.77 2.66
CA ARG A 266 -7.92 -4.50 1.97
C ARG A 266 -6.44 -4.17 1.90
N ARG A 267 -6.03 -3.58 0.77
CA ARG A 267 -4.65 -3.14 0.52
C ARG A 267 -4.09 -2.23 1.63
N GLY A 268 -4.91 -1.32 2.16
CA GLY A 268 -4.51 -0.33 3.15
C GLY A 268 -4.54 -0.82 4.60
N SER A 269 -5.18 -1.95 4.87
CA SER A 269 -5.38 -2.48 6.22
C SER A 269 -4.14 -3.17 6.78
N LEU A 270 -3.98 -3.23 8.09
CA LEU A 270 -2.89 -3.93 8.78
C LEU A 270 -3.43 -4.61 10.02
N SER A 271 -3.00 -5.83 10.36
CA SER A 271 -3.43 -6.45 11.62
C SER A 271 -2.82 -5.67 12.79
N VAL A 272 -1.53 -5.34 12.68
CA VAL A 272 -0.83 -4.35 13.51
C VAL A 272 -0.06 -3.37 12.63
N ASP A 273 0.03 -2.12 13.07
CA ASP A 273 0.96 -1.14 12.50
C ASP A 273 2.43 -1.52 12.77
N ASP A 274 3.35 -0.73 12.23
CA ASP A 274 4.80 -1.01 12.34
C ASP A 274 5.38 -0.71 13.73
N GLU A 275 4.57 -0.19 14.66
CA GLU A 275 4.91 -0.02 16.08
C GLU A 275 4.26 -1.11 16.96
N GLY A 276 3.44 -1.98 16.38
CA GLY A 276 2.78 -3.10 17.05
C GLY A 276 1.41 -2.76 17.61
N THR A 277 0.84 -1.61 17.24
CA THR A 277 -0.51 -1.18 17.64
C THR A 277 -1.53 -1.86 16.73
N PRO A 278 -2.55 -2.56 17.27
CA PRO A 278 -3.66 -3.05 16.48
C PRO A 278 -4.35 -1.89 15.75
N THR A 279 -4.65 -2.04 14.47
CA THR A 279 -5.34 -0.98 13.74
C THR A 279 -6.78 -0.81 14.19
N GLU A 280 -7.33 0.37 13.95
CA GLU A 280 -8.67 0.76 14.35
C GLU A 280 -9.41 1.50 13.22
N CYS A 281 -10.70 1.75 13.45
CA CYS A 281 -11.50 2.67 12.65
C CYS A 281 -11.56 4.01 13.40
N THR A 282 -10.62 4.90 13.09
CA THR A 282 -10.53 6.22 13.72
C THR A 282 -11.47 7.19 13.00
N THR A 283 -12.49 7.69 13.71
CA THR A 283 -13.31 8.77 13.18
C THR A 283 -12.55 10.08 13.29
N LEU A 284 -12.21 10.67 12.14
CA LEU A 284 -11.41 11.89 12.04
C LEU A 284 -12.27 13.14 12.02
N ILE A 285 -13.38 13.10 11.27
CA ILE A 285 -14.37 14.16 11.16
C ILE A 285 -15.75 13.51 11.28
N GLU A 286 -16.61 14.02 12.16
CA GLU A 286 -17.97 13.51 12.36
C GLU A 286 -18.98 14.65 12.18
N ASN A 287 -19.82 14.55 11.13
CA ASN A 287 -20.81 15.57 10.79
C ASN A 287 -20.24 16.99 10.62
N GLY A 288 -19.06 17.09 10.01
CA GLY A 288 -18.43 18.33 9.53
C GLY A 288 -17.36 18.94 10.42
#